data_AF-A0A2M6WQG4-F1
#
_entry.id   AF-A0A2M6WQG4-F1
#
_cell.length_a   1.000
_cell.length_b   1.000
_cell.length_c   1.000
_cell.angle_alpha   90.00
_cell.angle_beta   90.00
_cell.angle_gamma   90.00
#
_symmetry.space_group_name_H-M   'P 1'
#
loop_
_entity.id
_entity.type
_entity.pdbx_description
1 polymer ?
#
loop_
_entity_poly.entity_id
_entity_poly.type
_entity_poly.pdbx_seq_one_letter_code
_entity_poly.pdbx_strand_id
1 'polypeptide(L)'
;MINQNKNEERDNEFDLNEDEEKLLDSFKKSDSLTIPKSKVILAKKLLQNIKENNEHLIQLLTDYLSSEEETAIGIGQLADEKFNLSEAATDEGRVIEGVFDGENMIGPDGKQYSMPANYASKSKLVEGDILKLTITSRGTFVYKQIGPIERARIVGKLDRSSSGDYLAMADGKKWKLLTASVTYYKGEIGDEVVILIPKTGESKWAAVENIVRKAE
;
A
#
# COMPACT_ATOMS: atom_id res chain seq x y z
N MET A 1 -23.80 -12.70 -62.76
CA MET A 1 -24.41 -13.47 -61.65
C MET A 1 -23.77 -12.99 -60.36
N ILE A 2 -24.57 -12.35 -59.51
CA ILE A 2 -24.18 -11.85 -58.19
C ILE A 2 -24.54 -12.93 -57.17
N ASN A 3 -23.60 -13.31 -56.30
CA ASN A 3 -23.82 -13.78 -54.92
C ASN A 3 -22.51 -14.38 -54.38
N GLN A 4 -22.12 -14.29 -53.12
CA GLN A 4 -22.46 -13.45 -51.96
C GLN A 4 -21.45 -13.98 -50.92
N ASN A 5 -20.47 -13.16 -50.51
CA ASN A 5 -19.64 -13.48 -49.35
C ASN A 5 -20.54 -13.39 -48.12
N LYS A 6 -20.78 -14.53 -47.46
CA LYS A 6 -21.45 -14.58 -46.16
C LYS A 6 -20.37 -14.78 -45.10
N ASN A 7 -20.16 -13.75 -44.29
CA ASN A 7 -19.34 -13.78 -43.09
C ASN A 7 -19.80 -14.92 -42.17
N GLU A 8 -18.89 -15.82 -41.83
CA GLU A 8 -19.01 -16.69 -40.66
C GLU A 8 -18.45 -15.91 -39.47
N GLU A 9 -19.36 -15.37 -38.65
CA GLU A 9 -19.08 -14.99 -37.27
C GLU A 9 -18.68 -16.27 -36.52
N ARG A 10 -17.40 -16.40 -36.18
CA ARG A 10 -16.96 -17.42 -35.22
C ARG A 10 -17.25 -16.87 -33.83
N ASP A 11 -18.24 -17.45 -33.19
CA ASP A 11 -18.50 -17.30 -31.77
C ASP A 11 -17.23 -17.70 -31.00
N ASN A 12 -16.53 -16.70 -30.45
CA ASN A 12 -15.52 -16.94 -29.42
C ASN A 12 -16.29 -17.24 -28.12
N GLU A 13 -16.61 -18.51 -27.94
CA GLU A 13 -17.05 -19.06 -26.67
C GLU A 13 -15.88 -18.91 -25.68
N PHE A 14 -16.05 -18.03 -24.70
CA PHE A 14 -15.08 -17.84 -23.62
C PHE A 14 -15.16 -19.07 -22.72
N ASP A 15 -14.10 -19.88 -22.71
CA ASP A 15 -13.95 -21.04 -21.83
C ASP A 15 -13.76 -20.52 -20.39
N LEU A 16 -14.83 -20.57 -19.59
CA LEU A 16 -14.83 -20.12 -18.20
C LEU A 16 -14.40 -21.29 -17.30
N ASN A 17 -13.66 -20.99 -16.24
CA ASN A 17 -13.30 -22.00 -15.24
C ASN A 17 -14.46 -22.31 -14.27
N GLU A 18 -14.38 -23.44 -13.56
CA GLU A 18 -15.45 -23.89 -12.64
C GLU A 18 -15.76 -22.89 -11.51
N ASP A 19 -14.81 -22.02 -11.16
CA ASP A 19 -14.99 -21.01 -10.13
C ASP A 19 -15.74 -19.77 -10.67
N GLU A 20 -15.48 -19.40 -11.92
CA GLU A 20 -16.21 -18.36 -12.68
C GLU A 20 -17.65 -18.78 -12.97
N GLU A 21 -17.90 -20.05 -13.30
CA GLU A 21 -19.25 -20.60 -13.46
C GLU A 21 -20.04 -20.56 -12.14
N LYS A 22 -19.41 -20.95 -11.02
CA LYS A 22 -20.02 -20.89 -9.68
C LYS A 22 -20.34 -19.46 -9.25
N LEU A 23 -19.45 -18.51 -9.57
CA LEU A 23 -19.69 -17.08 -9.35
C LEU A 23 -20.90 -16.59 -10.14
N LEU A 24 -20.98 -16.90 -11.43
CA LEU A 24 -22.12 -16.52 -12.28
C LEU A 24 -23.45 -17.11 -11.79
N ASP A 25 -23.44 -18.35 -11.32
CA ASP A 25 -24.64 -18.98 -10.75
C ASP A 25 -25.04 -18.38 -9.40
N SER A 26 -24.08 -17.93 -8.59
CA SER A 26 -24.35 -17.20 -7.36
C SER A 26 -25.00 -15.83 -7.64
N PHE A 27 -24.59 -15.15 -8.72
CA PHE A 27 -25.14 -13.86 -9.15
C PHE A 27 -26.54 -13.98 -9.78
N LYS A 28 -26.85 -15.09 -10.45
CA LYS A 28 -28.19 -15.33 -11.02
C LYS A 28 -29.26 -15.63 -9.98
N LYS A 29 -28.87 -16.05 -8.78
CA LYS A 29 -29.78 -16.47 -7.71
C LYS A 29 -30.31 -15.32 -6.84
N SER A 30 -29.74 -14.12 -6.94
CA SER A 30 -30.27 -12.91 -6.29
C SER A 30 -31.25 -12.18 -7.20
N ASP A 31 -32.44 -11.91 -6.67
CA ASP A 31 -33.57 -11.25 -7.32
C ASP A 31 -33.21 -10.04 -8.22
N SER A 32 -33.77 -10.10 -9.43
CA SER A 32 -33.97 -9.07 -10.46
C SER A 32 -33.62 -7.62 -10.11
N LEU A 33 -32.35 -7.24 -10.29
CA LEU A 33 -31.97 -5.89 -10.71
C LEU A 33 -31.74 -5.91 -12.22
N THR A 34 -32.75 -5.49 -12.99
CA THR A 34 -32.61 -5.31 -14.45
C THR A 34 -31.72 -4.11 -14.74
N ILE A 35 -30.40 -4.31 -14.70
CA ILE A 35 -29.43 -3.28 -15.08
C ILE A 35 -29.64 -3.01 -16.58
N PRO A 36 -29.95 -1.77 -17.00
CA PRO A 36 -30.09 -1.45 -18.40
C PRO A 36 -28.83 -1.85 -19.16
N LYS A 37 -28.98 -2.55 -20.31
CA LYS A 37 -27.86 -3.00 -21.14
C LYS A 37 -26.87 -1.87 -21.46
N SER A 38 -27.37 -0.65 -21.62
CA SER A 38 -26.55 0.56 -21.83
C SER A 38 -25.60 0.86 -20.66
N LYS A 39 -26.02 0.65 -19.40
CA LYS A 39 -25.17 0.80 -18.22
C LYS A 39 -24.11 -0.30 -18.14
N VAL A 40 -24.47 -1.53 -18.52
CA VAL A 40 -23.51 -2.65 -18.58
C VAL A 40 -22.46 -2.41 -19.66
N ILE A 41 -22.88 -1.94 -20.84
CA ILE A 41 -21.96 -1.57 -21.93
C ILE A 41 -21.05 -0.42 -21.52
N LEU A 42 -21.58 0.60 -20.83
CA LEU A 42 -20.79 1.71 -20.30
C LEU A 42 -19.77 1.22 -19.27
N ALA A 43 -20.19 0.40 -18.30
CA ALA A 43 -19.30 -0.19 -17.30
C ALA A 43 -18.19 -1.02 -17.98
N LYS A 44 -18.54 -1.85 -18.97
CA LYS A 44 -17.56 -2.61 -19.77
C LYS A 44 -16.57 -1.68 -20.47
N LYS A 45 -17.04 -0.59 -21.08
CA LYS A 45 -16.18 0.38 -21.77
C LYS A 45 -15.26 1.12 -20.80
N LEU A 46 -15.74 1.48 -19.61
CA LEU A 46 -14.92 2.10 -18.57
C LEU A 46 -13.85 1.14 -18.07
N LEU A 47 -14.20 -0.13 -17.80
CA LEU A 47 -13.24 -1.14 -17.38
C LEU A 47 -12.18 -1.42 -18.46
N GLN A 48 -12.58 -1.46 -19.73
CA GLN A 48 -11.67 -1.57 -20.86
C GLN A 48 -10.68 -0.40 -20.88
N ASN A 49 -11.17 0.83 -20.69
CA ASN A 49 -10.33 2.01 -20.67
C ASN A 49 -9.35 2.01 -19.48
N ILE A 50 -9.79 1.56 -18.30
CA ILE A 50 -8.91 1.40 -17.14
C ILE A 50 -7.80 0.39 -17.44
N LYS A 51 -8.14 -0.73 -18.09
CA LYS A 51 -7.17 -1.74 -18.50
C LYS A 51 -6.13 -1.16 -19.45
N GLU A 52 -6.57 -0.49 -20.51
CA GLU A 52 -5.70 0.16 -21.49
C GLU A 52 -4.79 1.21 -20.83
N ASN A 53 -5.35 2.06 -19.97
CA ASN A 53 -4.55 3.07 -19.25
C ASN A 53 -3.49 2.43 -18.35
N ASN A 54 -3.83 1.34 -17.66
CA ASN A 54 -2.87 0.63 -16.83
C ASN A 54 -1.74 0.00 -17.67
N GLU A 55 -2.05 -0.59 -18.82
CA GLU A 55 -1.04 -1.12 -19.75
C GLU A 55 -0.10 -0.01 -20.24
N HIS A 56 -0.65 1.17 -20.56
CA HIS A 56 0.15 2.33 -20.97
C HIS A 56 1.05 2.84 -19.84
N LEU A 57 0.55 2.86 -18.60
CA LEU A 57 1.37 3.22 -17.43
C LEU A 57 2.49 2.21 -17.22
N ILE A 58 2.21 0.91 -17.34
CA ILE A 58 3.23 -0.14 -17.27
C ILE A 58 4.30 0.10 -18.33
N GLN A 59 3.91 0.35 -19.58
CA GLN A 59 4.85 0.60 -20.67
C GLN A 59 5.72 1.84 -20.43
N LEU A 60 5.11 2.94 -19.98
CA LEU A 60 5.87 4.15 -19.62
C LEU A 60 6.87 3.85 -18.50
N LEU A 61 6.48 3.10 -17.47
CA LEU A 61 7.36 2.73 -16.37
C LEU A 61 8.46 1.76 -16.83
N THR A 62 8.16 0.83 -17.73
CA THR A 62 9.14 -0.07 -18.37
C THR A 62 10.19 0.73 -19.15
N ASP A 63 9.81 1.78 -19.86
CA ASP A 63 10.76 2.64 -20.58
C ASP A 63 11.72 3.39 -19.64
N TYR A 64 11.36 3.58 -18.37
CA TYR A 64 12.24 4.13 -17.33
C TYR A 64 13.10 3.09 -16.62
N LEU A 65 12.78 1.79 -16.75
CA LEU A 65 13.53 0.69 -16.16
C LEU A 65 14.57 0.18 -17.17
N SER A 66 15.83 0.11 -16.76
CA SER A 66 16.87 -0.54 -17.55
C SER A 66 16.71 -2.06 -17.50
N SER A 67 17.14 -2.79 -18.54
CA SER A 67 17.07 -4.26 -18.61
C SER A 67 17.79 -4.99 -17.46
N GLU A 68 18.64 -4.27 -16.71
CA GLU A 68 19.29 -4.77 -15.50
C GLU A 68 18.34 -4.76 -14.28
N GLU A 69 17.41 -3.80 -14.20
CA GLU A 69 16.42 -3.65 -13.12
C GLU A 69 15.23 -4.60 -13.29
N GLU A 70 14.90 -5.01 -14.52
CA GLU A 70 13.84 -5.97 -14.84
C GLU A 70 14.14 -7.39 -14.31
N THR A 71 15.41 -7.83 -14.38
CA THR A 71 15.82 -9.17 -13.92
C THR A 71 15.76 -9.35 -12.40
N ALA A 72 15.69 -8.26 -11.63
CA ALA A 72 15.55 -8.31 -10.17
C ALA A 72 14.09 -8.54 -9.71
N ILE A 73 13.10 -8.29 -10.58
CA ILE A 73 11.67 -8.28 -10.23
C ILE A 73 10.95 -9.57 -10.71
N GLY A 74 11.49 -10.24 -11.73
CA GLY A 74 10.81 -11.31 -12.48
C GLY A 74 10.61 -12.69 -11.82
N ILE A 75 11.06 -12.92 -10.58
CA ILE A 75 10.89 -14.23 -9.89
C ILE A 75 9.65 -14.24 -8.96
N GLY A 76 8.92 -13.13 -8.86
CA GLY A 76 7.84 -12.97 -7.87
C GLY A 76 6.47 -13.56 -8.22
N GLN A 77 6.26 -14.01 -9.45
CA GLN A 77 4.95 -14.50 -9.90
C GLN A 77 5.09 -15.84 -10.60
N LEU A 78 4.97 -16.92 -9.84
CA LEU A 78 4.16 -18.09 -10.16
C LEU A 78 4.02 -18.96 -8.88
N ALA A 79 2.76 -19.26 -8.54
CA ALA A 79 2.29 -20.27 -7.59
C ALA A 79 2.40 -20.00 -6.06
N ASP A 80 1.26 -19.61 -5.48
CA ASP A 80 0.83 -20.18 -4.20
C ASP A 80 0.74 -21.70 -4.38
N GLU A 81 1.71 -22.41 -3.83
CA GLU A 81 1.57 -23.61 -2.99
C GLU A 81 2.95 -24.27 -2.85
N LYS A 82 3.40 -24.41 -1.59
CA LYS A 82 4.70 -24.91 -1.13
C LYS A 82 5.81 -23.86 -1.10
N PHE A 83 5.98 -23.31 0.10
CA PHE A 83 7.27 -22.88 0.65
C PHE A 83 8.36 -23.91 0.27
N ASN A 84 9.05 -23.70 -0.86
CA ASN A 84 10.30 -24.35 -1.18
C ASN A 84 11.41 -23.31 -1.02
N LEU A 85 12.21 -23.54 0.02
CA LEU A 85 13.43 -22.84 0.42
C LEU A 85 14.56 -23.01 -0.61
N SER A 86 14.32 -22.67 -1.87
CA SER A 86 15.37 -22.73 -2.87
C SER A 86 15.09 -21.78 -4.02
N GLU A 87 15.46 -20.52 -3.83
CA GLU A 87 15.94 -19.71 -4.94
C GLU A 87 16.83 -18.56 -4.43
N ALA A 88 18.10 -18.65 -4.83
CA ALA A 88 19.21 -17.73 -4.62
C ALA A 88 19.32 -17.11 -3.21
N ALA A 89 19.64 -17.95 -2.23
CA ALA A 89 20.47 -17.48 -1.13
C ALA A 89 21.84 -17.10 -1.72
N THR A 90 21.99 -15.86 -2.18
CA THR A 90 23.25 -15.19 -1.92
C THR A 90 23.37 -15.11 -0.40
N ASP A 91 24.59 -15.23 0.12
CA ASP A 91 24.90 -15.25 1.56
C ASP A 91 24.46 -13.94 2.29
N GLU A 92 23.81 -13.01 1.58
CA GLU A 92 23.47 -11.65 1.98
C GLU A 92 21.98 -11.42 2.31
N GLY A 93 21.09 -12.41 2.13
CA GLY A 93 19.68 -12.31 2.52
C GLY A 93 18.77 -11.58 1.52
N ARG A 94 17.45 -11.57 1.78
CA ARG A 94 16.43 -11.00 0.90
C ARG A 94 16.21 -9.52 1.19
N VAL A 95 16.20 -8.68 0.15
CA VAL A 95 15.94 -7.25 0.25
C VAL A 95 14.56 -6.92 -0.33
N ILE A 96 13.81 -6.07 0.37
CA ILE A 96 12.49 -5.59 -0.03
C ILE A 96 12.45 -4.08 0.23
N GLU A 97 12.01 -3.30 -0.75
CA GLU A 97 11.71 -1.88 -0.54
C GLU A 97 10.22 -1.67 -0.32
N GLY A 98 9.85 -0.62 0.40
CA GLY A 98 8.45 -0.36 0.70
C GLY A 98 8.21 1.01 1.32
N VAL A 99 6.94 1.33 1.51
CA VAL A 99 6.49 2.64 2.00
C VAL A 99 5.94 2.50 3.43
N PHE A 100 6.33 3.40 4.32
CA PHE A 100 5.80 3.42 5.68
C PHE A 100 4.36 3.93 5.71
N ASP A 101 3.44 3.20 6.36
CA ASP A 101 2.01 3.56 6.47
C ASP A 101 1.64 4.26 7.80
N GLY A 102 2.61 4.46 8.68
CA GLY A 102 2.42 4.98 10.03
C GLY A 102 2.70 3.97 11.15
N GLU A 103 2.60 2.67 10.88
CA GLU A 103 2.93 1.60 11.84
C GLU A 103 3.77 0.47 11.20
N ASN A 104 3.53 0.18 9.94
CA ASN A 104 4.12 -0.91 9.16
C ASN A 104 4.78 -0.38 7.88
N MET A 105 5.54 -1.26 7.23
CA MET A 105 6.03 -1.02 5.87
C MET A 105 5.17 -1.81 4.88
N ILE A 106 4.71 -1.16 3.81
CA ILE A 106 3.97 -1.78 2.72
C ILE A 106 4.94 -2.07 1.58
N GLY A 107 5.11 -3.34 1.22
CA GLY A 107 5.93 -3.74 0.07
C GLY A 107 5.23 -3.50 -1.28
N PRO A 108 5.95 -3.64 -2.41
CA PRO A 108 5.39 -3.52 -3.75
C PRO A 108 4.32 -4.60 -4.05
N ASP A 109 4.37 -5.71 -3.32
CA ASP A 109 3.38 -6.80 -3.36
C ASP A 109 2.12 -6.51 -2.53
N GLY A 110 2.02 -5.31 -1.94
CA GLY A 110 0.93 -4.93 -1.03
C GLY A 110 1.00 -5.62 0.34
N LYS A 111 2.01 -6.45 0.60
CA LYS A 111 2.16 -7.11 1.90
C LYS A 111 2.61 -6.11 2.95
N GLN A 112 2.06 -6.28 4.15
CA GLN A 112 2.41 -5.49 5.31
C GLN A 112 3.52 -6.18 6.08
N TYR A 113 4.61 -5.46 6.31
CA TYR A 113 5.74 -5.91 7.10
C TYR A 113 5.74 -5.14 8.42
N SER A 114 5.45 -5.85 9.51
CA SER A 114 5.37 -5.25 10.85
C SER A 114 6.71 -4.71 11.30
N MET A 115 6.72 -3.46 11.75
CA MET A 115 7.93 -2.77 12.18
C MET A 115 7.98 -2.64 13.71
N PRO A 116 9.16 -2.73 14.33
CA PRO A 116 9.30 -2.39 15.74
C PRO A 116 8.91 -0.93 16.00
N ALA A 117 7.93 -0.72 16.88
CA ALA A 117 7.43 0.62 17.23
C ALA A 117 8.54 1.57 17.72
N ASN A 118 9.56 1.04 18.40
CA ASN A 118 10.72 1.81 18.87
C ASN A 118 11.61 2.32 17.74
N TYR A 119 11.75 1.54 16.66
CA TYR A 119 12.52 1.98 15.50
C TYR A 119 11.77 3.10 14.76
N ALA A 120 10.46 2.93 14.57
CA ALA A 120 9.59 3.93 13.95
C ALA A 120 9.58 5.24 14.75
N SER A 121 9.46 5.17 16.08
CA SER A 121 9.47 6.34 16.96
C SER A 121 10.82 7.06 16.97
N LYS A 122 11.93 6.30 17.14
CA LYS A 122 13.28 6.87 17.21
C LYS A 122 13.71 7.52 15.90
N SER A 123 13.36 6.91 14.77
CA SER A 123 13.67 7.42 13.44
C SER A 123 12.72 8.53 12.99
N LYS A 124 11.67 8.81 13.78
CA LYS A 124 10.62 9.80 13.49
C LYS A 124 10.04 9.60 12.08
N LEU A 125 9.70 8.35 11.76
CA LEU A 125 9.19 7.98 10.45
C LEU A 125 7.82 8.62 10.21
N VAL A 126 7.63 9.16 9.02
CA VAL A 126 6.41 9.80 8.55
C VAL A 126 5.78 8.93 7.46
N GLU A 127 4.46 8.81 7.46
CA GLU A 127 3.72 8.10 6.43
C GLU A 127 4.15 8.59 5.03
N GLY A 128 4.53 7.66 4.16
CA GLY A 128 5.15 7.96 2.86
C GLY A 128 6.68 7.81 2.81
N ASP A 129 7.36 7.63 3.94
CA ASP A 129 8.80 7.37 3.95
C ASP A 129 9.14 6.04 3.25
N ILE A 130 10.19 6.06 2.42
CA ILE A 130 10.69 4.88 1.71
C ILE A 130 11.70 4.15 2.60
N LEU A 131 11.45 2.86 2.80
CA LEU A 131 12.21 1.97 3.65
C LEU A 131 12.77 0.79 2.85
N LYS A 132 13.93 0.32 3.29
CA LYS A 132 14.54 -0.94 2.88
C LYS A 132 14.44 -1.93 4.03
N LEU A 133 13.78 -3.04 3.80
CA LEU A 133 13.78 -4.22 4.66
C LEU A 133 14.79 -5.23 4.13
N THR A 134 15.71 -5.66 4.99
CA THR A 134 16.62 -6.78 4.73
C THR A 134 16.26 -7.93 5.65
N ILE A 135 15.88 -9.06 5.08
CA ILE A 135 15.61 -10.32 5.75
C ILE A 135 16.89 -11.15 5.65
N THR A 136 17.62 -11.22 6.75
CA THR A 136 18.86 -12.01 6.83
C THR A 136 18.59 -13.50 6.62
N SER A 137 19.62 -14.28 6.33
CA SER A 137 19.55 -15.76 6.27
C SER A 137 19.08 -16.41 7.58
N ARG A 138 19.14 -15.67 8.70
CA ARG A 138 18.62 -16.06 10.02
C ARG A 138 17.16 -15.68 10.25
N GLY A 139 16.50 -15.08 9.26
CA GLY A 139 15.12 -14.61 9.35
C GLY A 139 14.96 -13.30 10.15
N THR A 140 16.06 -12.65 10.56
CA THR A 140 15.99 -11.35 11.24
C THR A 140 15.65 -10.25 10.25
N PHE A 141 14.71 -9.38 10.63
CA PHE A 141 14.25 -8.24 9.83
C PHE A 141 15.03 -6.99 10.24
N VAL A 142 15.69 -6.36 9.27
CA VAL A 142 16.45 -5.13 9.46
C VAL A 142 15.84 -4.04 8.58
N TYR A 143 15.29 -3.01 9.21
CA TYR A 143 14.71 -1.86 8.51
C TYR A 143 15.73 -0.73 8.44
N LYS A 144 15.80 -0.07 7.30
CA LYS A 144 16.58 1.16 7.09
C LYS A 144 15.75 2.15 6.31
N GLN A 145 15.70 3.40 6.78
CA GLN A 145 15.12 4.48 5.97
C GLN A 145 16.08 4.84 4.84
N ILE A 146 15.56 4.87 3.62
CA ILE A 146 16.34 5.17 2.41
C ILE A 146 15.82 6.41 1.66
N GLY A 147 14.56 6.80 1.86
CA GLY A 147 14.00 8.01 1.26
C GLY A 147 13.00 8.70 2.18
N PRO A 148 13.40 9.70 2.98
CA PRO A 148 12.46 10.48 3.77
C PRO A 148 11.61 11.37 2.87
N ILE A 149 10.31 11.48 3.16
CA ILE A 149 9.42 12.39 2.45
C ILE A 149 9.59 13.84 2.93
N GLU A 150 9.23 14.82 2.09
CA GLU A 150 9.11 16.21 2.53
C GLU A 150 8.06 16.33 3.64
N ARG A 151 8.44 17.02 4.71
CA ARG A 151 7.65 17.10 5.95
C ARG A 151 7.39 18.53 6.36
N ALA A 152 6.18 18.77 6.86
CA ALA A 152 5.80 20.01 7.53
C ALA A 152 5.83 19.80 9.04
N ARG A 153 6.29 20.84 9.74
CA ARG A 153 6.35 20.88 11.20
C ARG A 153 5.16 21.68 11.71
N ILE A 154 4.35 21.06 12.55
CA ILE A 154 3.18 21.72 13.15
C ILE A 154 3.16 21.49 14.65
N VAL A 155 2.57 22.46 15.36
CA VAL A 155 2.39 22.41 16.81
C VAL A 155 0.94 22.06 17.09
N GLY A 156 0.73 21.10 17.98
CA GLY A 156 -0.58 20.65 18.40
C GLY A 156 -0.64 20.43 19.90
N LYS A 157 -1.80 19.94 20.35
CA LYS A 157 -2.03 19.55 21.73
C LYS A 157 -2.15 18.03 21.82
N LEU A 158 -1.42 17.43 22.76
CA LEU A 158 -1.49 15.99 23.01
C LEU A 158 -2.86 15.65 23.62
N ASP A 159 -3.51 14.65 23.05
CA ASP A 159 -4.82 14.16 23.45
C ASP A 159 -4.85 12.61 23.40
N ARG A 160 -5.93 12.03 23.88
CA ARG A 160 -6.15 10.58 23.88
C ARG A 160 -7.52 10.23 23.31
N SER A 161 -7.56 9.25 22.42
CA SER A 161 -8.82 8.71 21.93
C SER A 161 -9.57 7.96 23.03
N SER A 162 -10.87 7.72 22.82
CA SER A 162 -11.66 6.83 23.68
C SER A 162 -11.15 5.38 23.67
N SER A 163 -10.49 4.94 22.59
CA SER A 163 -9.81 3.64 22.50
C SER A 163 -8.47 3.59 23.24
N GLY A 164 -7.96 4.73 23.71
CA GLY A 164 -6.71 4.81 24.46
C GLY A 164 -5.46 5.14 23.62
N ASP A 165 -5.63 5.39 22.32
CA ASP A 165 -4.56 5.78 21.40
C ASP A 165 -4.15 7.25 21.60
N TYR A 166 -2.87 7.55 21.47
CA TYR A 166 -2.40 8.93 21.54
C TYR A 166 -2.67 9.68 20.24
N LEU A 167 -3.16 10.91 20.38
CA LEU A 167 -3.49 11.80 19.27
C LEU A 167 -2.84 13.17 19.46
N ALA A 168 -2.49 13.82 18.36
CA ALA A 168 -2.22 15.26 18.34
C ALA A 168 -3.38 16.00 17.68
N MET A 169 -3.90 17.01 18.36
CA MET A 169 -4.90 17.95 17.83
C MET A 169 -4.17 19.16 17.25
N ALA A 170 -4.17 19.30 15.92
CA ALA A 170 -3.54 20.43 15.22
C ALA A 170 -4.35 20.80 13.97
N ASP A 171 -4.52 22.10 13.71
CA ASP A 171 -5.24 22.63 12.54
C ASP A 171 -6.65 22.04 12.33
N GLY A 172 -7.36 21.75 13.43
CA GLY A 172 -8.70 21.14 13.39
C GLY A 172 -8.71 19.66 12.99
N LYS A 173 -7.54 19.04 12.79
CA LYS A 173 -7.37 17.62 12.46
C LYS A 173 -6.77 16.84 13.63
N LYS A 174 -7.13 15.56 13.70
CA LYS A 174 -6.58 14.56 14.62
C LYS A 174 -5.52 13.75 13.91
N TRP A 175 -4.32 13.71 14.48
CA TRP A 175 -3.20 12.92 13.99
C TRP A 175 -2.89 11.80 14.96
N LYS A 176 -2.83 10.55 14.49
CA LYS A 176 -2.41 9.42 15.31
C LYS A 176 -0.91 9.48 15.59
N LEU A 177 -0.55 9.17 16.83
CA LEU A 177 0.85 9.16 17.27
C LEU A 177 1.25 7.76 17.72
N LEU A 178 2.49 7.40 17.46
CA LEU A 178 3.08 6.19 18.03
C LEU A 178 3.20 6.35 19.55
N THR A 179 2.59 5.41 20.28
CA THR A 179 2.67 5.34 21.75
C THR A 179 4.11 5.38 22.25
N ALA A 180 5.02 4.67 21.57
CA ALA A 180 6.44 4.64 21.91
C ALA A 180 7.10 6.03 21.86
N SER A 181 6.65 6.92 20.97
CA SER A 181 7.18 8.29 20.92
C SER A 181 6.70 9.12 22.11
N VAL A 182 5.41 9.01 22.45
CA VAL A 182 4.82 9.80 23.54
C VAL A 182 5.39 9.37 24.90
N THR A 183 5.54 8.06 25.13
CA THR A 183 6.11 7.54 26.38
C THR A 183 7.58 7.89 26.52
N TYR A 184 8.34 7.95 25.41
CA TYR A 184 9.75 8.38 25.43
C TYR A 184 9.91 9.82 25.92
N TYR A 185 9.10 10.75 25.40
CA TYR A 185 9.09 12.15 25.85
C TYR A 185 8.36 12.35 27.19
N LYS A 186 7.69 11.30 27.70
CA LYS A 186 6.84 11.34 28.91
C LYS A 186 5.85 12.50 28.83
N GLY A 187 5.13 12.55 27.71
CA GLY A 187 4.09 13.54 27.47
C GLY A 187 2.80 13.21 28.22
N GLU A 188 2.13 14.23 28.72
CA GLU A 188 0.85 14.14 29.40
C GLU A 188 -0.26 14.80 28.59
N ILE A 189 -1.49 14.37 28.80
CA ILE A 189 -2.63 14.91 28.06
C ILE A 189 -2.75 16.41 28.33
N GLY A 190 -2.76 17.16 27.24
CA GLY A 190 -2.80 18.61 27.27
C GLY A 190 -1.46 19.30 27.10
N ASP A 191 -0.34 18.57 27.09
CA ASP A 191 0.97 19.09 26.71
C ASP A 191 0.99 19.58 25.27
N GLU A 192 1.89 20.51 24.99
CA GLU A 192 2.17 20.96 23.64
C GLU A 192 3.07 19.93 22.95
N VAL A 193 2.65 19.45 21.78
CA VAL A 193 3.38 18.44 21.01
C VAL A 193 3.74 19.02 19.65
N VAL A 194 5.02 18.89 19.29
CA VAL A 194 5.52 19.22 17.97
C VAL A 194 5.55 17.95 17.14
N ILE A 195 4.82 17.95 16.02
CA ILE A 195 4.69 16.79 15.14
C ILE A 195 5.20 17.09 13.73
N LEU A 196 5.65 16.04 13.07
CA LEU A 196 6.04 16.03 11.66
C LEU A 196 4.96 15.27 10.89
N ILE A 197 4.43 15.93 9.87
CA ILE A 197 3.44 15.40 8.94
C ILE A 197 4.00 15.46 7.52
N PRO A 198 3.52 14.65 6.57
CA PRO A 198 3.91 14.82 5.18
C PRO A 198 3.43 16.19 4.68
N LYS A 199 4.27 16.88 3.92
CA LYS A 199 3.94 18.20 3.36
C LYS A 199 2.90 18.11 2.24
N THR A 200 2.84 16.96 1.58
CA THR A 200 1.92 16.66 0.48
C THR A 200 1.27 15.30 0.70
N GLY A 201 0.01 15.15 0.31
CA GLY A 201 -0.74 13.90 0.45
C GLY A 201 -1.60 13.85 1.71
N GLU A 202 -2.47 12.85 1.77
CA GLU A 202 -3.26 12.57 2.96
C GLU A 202 -2.48 11.63 3.87
N SER A 203 -2.56 11.89 5.17
CA SER A 203 -1.99 11.01 6.18
C SER A 203 -2.85 11.00 7.44
N LYS A 204 -2.89 9.85 8.10
CA LYS A 204 -3.57 9.67 9.40
C LYS A 204 -2.60 9.77 10.57
N TRP A 205 -1.32 9.54 10.31
CA TRP A 205 -0.27 9.45 11.31
C TRP A 205 0.64 10.68 11.30
N ALA A 206 1.23 10.96 12.45
CA ALA A 206 2.27 11.97 12.55
C ALA A 206 3.41 11.47 13.45
N ALA A 207 4.64 11.85 13.10
CA ALA A 207 5.78 11.54 13.94
C ALA A 207 5.93 12.61 15.02
N VAL A 208 6.13 12.21 16.27
CA VAL A 208 6.42 13.15 17.36
C VAL A 208 7.88 13.59 17.25
N GLU A 209 8.10 14.88 17.08
CA GLU A 209 9.43 15.46 17.11
C GLU A 209 9.87 15.81 18.52
N ASN A 210 8.98 16.41 19.31
CA ASN A 210 9.21 16.83 20.69
C ASN A 210 7.88 17.03 21.45
N ILE A 211 7.91 16.97 22.78
CA ILE A 211 6.79 17.36 23.65
C ILE A 211 7.31 18.40 24.65
N VAL A 212 6.62 19.53 24.73
CA VAL A 212 6.89 20.61 25.68
C VAL A 212 5.85 20.52 26.78
N ARG A 213 6.33 20.19 27.99
CA ARG A 213 5.46 20.18 29.16
C ARG A 213 5.03 21.59 29.49
N LYS A 214 3.78 21.73 29.88
CA LYS A 214 3.32 22.97 30.50
C LYS A 214 4.04 23.11 31.84
N ALA A 215 4.85 24.15 32.00
CA ALA A 215 5.38 24.49 33.31
C ALA A 215 4.18 24.89 34.21
N GLU A 216 3.99 24.16 35.30
CA GLU A 216 3.15 24.61 36.43
C GLU A 216 3.81 25.78 37.16
#